data_AF-A0A920PA62-F1
#
_entry.id   AF-A0A920PA62-F1
#
_cell.length_a   1.000
_cell.length_b   1.000
_cell.length_c   1.000
_cell.angle_alpha   90.00
_cell.angle_beta   90.00
_cell.angle_gamma   90.00
#
_symmetry.space_group_name_H-M   'P 1'
#
loop_
_entity.id
_entity.type
_entity.pdbx_description
1 polymer ?
#
loop_
_entity_poly.entity_id
_entity_poly.type
_entity_poly.pdbx_seq_one_letter_code
_entity_poly.pdbx_strand_id
1 'polypeptide(L)'
;MSYLKPGLTVEAASSICIERCGAQCCQGPLILCLSAEEKRTFKRKADHMGMPVNMTSFGESWLLKFQDHKDACCPMLDSETKKCLIYEDRPQQCQAFPVGPIEGCEISSD
;
A
#
# COMPACT_ATOMS: atom_id res chain seq x y z
N MET A 1 -17.23 0.82 7.43
CA MET A 1 -17.14 -0.64 7.63
C MET A 1 -15.78 -1.06 7.11
N SER A 2 -15.01 -1.80 7.90
CA SER A 2 -13.77 -2.40 7.43
C SER A 2 -14.12 -3.70 6.72
N TYR A 3 -13.68 -3.88 5.48
CA TYR A 3 -13.81 -5.16 4.80
C TYR A 3 -12.61 -6.07 5.11
N LEU A 4 -11.67 -5.64 5.96
CA LEU A 4 -10.60 -6.50 6.44
C LEU A 4 -11.13 -7.52 7.45
N LYS A 5 -10.82 -8.80 7.22
CA LYS A 5 -11.23 -9.91 8.10
C LYS A 5 -10.76 -9.67 9.54
N PRO A 6 -11.64 -9.77 10.56
CA PRO A 6 -11.27 -9.51 11.94
C PRO A 6 -10.34 -10.60 12.50
N GLY A 7 -9.43 -10.21 13.39
CA GLY A 7 -8.55 -11.15 14.11
C GLY A 7 -7.29 -11.60 13.36
N LEU A 8 -7.00 -11.03 12.18
CA LEU A 8 -5.72 -11.28 11.50
C LEU A 8 -4.57 -10.55 12.19
N THR A 9 -3.47 -11.25 12.44
CA THR A 9 -2.20 -10.59 12.81
C THR A 9 -1.61 -9.86 11.60
N VAL A 10 -0.66 -8.96 11.84
CA VAL A 10 0.04 -8.24 10.77
C VAL A 10 0.76 -9.21 9.83
N GLU A 11 1.41 -10.23 10.38
CA GLU A 11 2.11 -11.25 9.61
C GLU A 11 1.12 -12.06 8.76
N ALA A 12 0.01 -12.53 9.35
CA ALA A 12 -1.00 -13.30 8.64
C ALA A 12 -1.62 -12.48 7.49
N ALA A 13 -1.93 -11.21 7.75
CA ALA A 13 -2.45 -10.30 6.73
C ALA A 13 -1.41 -10.02 5.63
N SER A 14 -0.12 -9.95 5.97
CA SER A 14 0.97 -9.77 5.01
C SER A 14 1.13 -10.99 4.09
N SER A 15 1.15 -12.20 4.66
CA SER A 15 1.22 -13.44 3.90
C SER A 15 0.02 -13.59 2.95
N ILE A 16 -1.21 -13.33 3.42
CA ILE A 16 -2.40 -13.38 2.55
C ILE A 16 -2.30 -12.35 1.41
N CYS A 17 -1.83 -11.13 1.70
CA CYS A 17 -1.65 -10.08 0.69
C CYS A 17 -0.69 -10.53 -0.43
N ILE A 18 0.41 -11.17 -0.06
CA ILE A 18 1.45 -11.65 -0.98
C ILE A 18 0.98 -12.86 -1.76
N GLU A 19 0.54 -13.91 -1.07
CA GLU A 19 0.35 -15.25 -1.64
C GLU A 19 -1.01 -15.41 -2.33
N ARG A 20 -2.03 -14.67 -1.87
CA ARG A 20 -3.42 -14.91 -2.26
C ARG A 20 -4.06 -13.71 -2.95
N CYS A 21 -3.76 -12.50 -2.50
CA CYS A 21 -4.25 -11.28 -3.14
C CYS A 21 -3.29 -10.69 -4.20
N GLY A 22 -2.11 -11.29 -4.39
CA GLY A 22 -1.15 -10.87 -5.42
C GLY A 22 -0.70 -9.41 -5.33
N ALA A 23 -0.68 -8.82 -4.13
CA ALA A 23 -0.37 -7.41 -3.88
C ALA A 23 -1.23 -6.40 -4.68
N GLN A 24 -2.51 -6.71 -4.91
CA GLN A 24 -3.47 -5.83 -5.60
C GLN A 24 -3.52 -4.39 -5.05
N CYS A 25 -3.34 -4.19 -3.74
CA CYS A 25 -3.31 -2.85 -3.14
C CYS A 25 -2.10 -2.00 -3.56
N CYS A 26 -1.07 -2.62 -4.12
CA CYS A 26 0.19 -2.00 -4.52
C CYS A 26 0.37 -1.91 -6.04
N GLN A 27 -0.61 -2.32 -6.84
CA GLN A 27 -0.48 -2.44 -8.30
C GLN A 27 -1.58 -1.64 -9.02
N GLY A 28 -1.28 -1.21 -10.26
CA GLY A 28 -2.22 -0.50 -11.11
C GLY A 28 -2.24 1.02 -10.89
N PRO A 29 -3.10 1.76 -11.60
CA PRO A 29 -3.10 3.23 -11.63
C PRO A 29 -3.74 3.86 -10.37
N LEU A 30 -3.36 3.39 -9.20
CA LEU A 30 -3.87 3.88 -7.91
C LEU A 30 -3.15 5.17 -7.49
N ILE A 31 -3.87 5.97 -6.69
CA ILE A 31 -3.36 7.20 -6.08
C ILE A 31 -3.50 7.05 -4.56
N LEU A 32 -2.41 7.23 -3.84
CA LEU A 32 -2.41 7.37 -2.39
C LEU A 32 -2.49 8.84 -2.03
N CYS A 33 -3.42 9.18 -1.15
CA CYS A 33 -3.49 10.48 -0.49
C CYS A 33 -2.85 10.32 0.89
N LEU A 34 -1.73 11.02 1.11
CA LEU A 34 -0.95 10.97 2.34
C LEU A 34 -1.10 12.27 3.11
N SER A 35 -1.31 12.17 4.42
CA SER A 35 -1.12 13.29 5.34
C SER A 35 0.35 13.73 5.41
N ALA A 36 0.61 14.86 6.07
CA ALA A 36 1.96 15.36 6.29
C ALA A 36 2.84 14.37 7.06
N GLU A 37 2.26 13.65 8.01
CA GLU A 37 2.99 12.64 8.79
C GLU A 37 3.28 11.39 7.96
N GLU A 38 2.28 10.85 7.27
CA GLU A 38 2.45 9.69 6.41
C GLU A 38 3.47 9.96 5.30
N LYS A 39 3.42 11.14 4.68
CA LYS A 39 4.41 11.57 3.68
C LYS A 39 5.83 11.57 4.26
N ARG A 40 6.02 12.08 5.50
CA ARG A 40 7.33 12.07 6.16
C ARG A 40 7.82 10.64 6.41
N THR A 41 6.97 9.77 6.96
CA THR A 41 7.31 8.38 7.24
C THR A 41 7.61 7.60 5.97
N PHE A 42 6.74 7.70 4.97
CA PHE A 42 6.88 7.02 3.67
C PHE A 42 8.17 7.44 2.97
N LYS A 43 8.43 8.76 2.88
CA LYS A 43 9.65 9.28 2.25
C LYS A 43 10.91 8.84 3.00
N ARG A 44 10.91 8.89 4.33
CA ARG A 44 12.04 8.42 5.15
C ARG A 44 12.37 6.95 4.88
N LYS A 45 11.35 6.08 4.79
CA LYS A 45 11.53 4.66 4.47
C LYS A 45 12.03 4.48 3.04
N ALA A 46 11.50 5.25 2.08
CA ALA A 46 11.94 5.23 0.68
C ALA A 46 13.42 5.60 0.56
N ASP A 47 13.80 6.72 1.15
CA ASP A 47 15.16 7.25 1.12
C ASP A 47 16.13 6.25 1.78
N HIS A 48 15.74 5.58 2.86
CA HIS A 48 16.55 4.53 3.50
C HIS A 48 16.79 3.31 2.60
N MET A 49 15.84 3.00 1.70
CA MET A 49 15.93 1.89 0.75
C MET A 49 16.49 2.32 -0.61
N GLY A 50 16.82 3.60 -0.80
CA GLY A 50 17.25 4.15 -2.09
C GLY A 50 16.13 4.15 -3.15
N MET A 51 14.87 4.14 -2.74
CA MET A 51 13.71 4.09 -3.64
C MET A 51 13.24 5.51 -4.00
N PRO A 52 13.33 5.94 -5.27
CA PRO A 52 12.86 7.27 -5.67
C PRO A 52 11.33 7.36 -5.57
N VAL A 53 10.84 8.37 -4.87
CA VAL A 53 9.40 8.64 -4.68
C VAL A 53 9.01 10.01 -5.22
N ASN A 54 7.91 10.04 -5.97
CA ASN A 54 7.35 11.22 -6.60
C ASN A 54 6.04 11.50 -5.87
N MET A 55 5.97 12.67 -5.26
CA MET A 55 4.80 13.09 -4.50
C MET A 55 4.48 14.54 -4.82
N THR A 56 3.22 14.82 -5.07
CA THR A 56 2.74 16.16 -5.44
C THR A 56 1.83 16.68 -4.34
N SER A 57 2.03 17.92 -3.89
CA SER A 57 1.14 18.55 -2.90
C SER A 57 -0.26 18.76 -3.46
N PHE A 58 -1.29 18.51 -2.64
CA PHE A 58 -2.69 18.73 -2.96
C PHE A 58 -3.43 19.16 -1.70
N GLY A 59 -3.69 20.46 -1.56
CA GLY A 59 -4.21 21.03 -0.30
C GLY A 59 -3.25 20.74 0.86
N GLU A 60 -3.79 20.14 1.93
CA GLU A 60 -3.01 19.71 3.11
C GLU A 60 -2.43 18.29 2.99
N SER A 61 -2.60 17.65 1.82
CA SER A 61 -2.18 16.27 1.56
C SER A 61 -1.10 16.19 0.49
N TRP A 62 -0.53 15.00 0.32
CA TRP A 62 0.41 14.66 -0.74
C TRP A 62 -0.10 13.46 -1.52
N LEU A 63 -0.14 13.60 -2.85
CA LEU A 63 -0.54 12.55 -3.76
C LEU A 63 0.69 11.78 -4.22
N LEU A 64 0.65 10.46 -4.05
CA LEU A 64 1.57 9.53 -4.69
C LEU A 64 0.80 8.72 -5.72
N LYS A 65 1.11 8.90 -7.01
CA LYS A 65 0.44 8.19 -8.09
C LYS A 65 1.32 7.05 -8.56
N PHE A 66 0.81 5.83 -8.57
CA PHE A 66 1.60 4.65 -8.93
C PHE A 66 2.08 4.68 -10.38
N GLN A 67 1.30 5.30 -11.28
CA GLN A 67 1.68 5.53 -12.68
C GLN A 67 2.97 6.37 -12.85
N ASP A 68 3.36 7.15 -11.85
CA ASP A 68 4.58 7.98 -11.89
C ASP A 68 5.83 7.17 -11.46
N HIS A 69 5.67 5.85 -11.31
CA HIS A 69 6.65 4.91 -10.81
C HIS A 69 6.78 3.67 -11.69
N LYS A 70 7.83 2.88 -11.43
CA LYS A 70 8.13 1.67 -12.19
C LYS A 70 6.94 0.72 -12.19
N ASP A 71 6.65 0.17 -13.37
CA ASP A 71 5.58 -0.82 -13.61
C ASP A 71 4.17 -0.34 -13.17
N ALA A 72 3.95 0.97 -13.06
CA ALA A 72 2.72 1.56 -12.54
C ALA A 72 2.32 0.97 -11.17
N CYS A 73 3.29 0.77 -10.28
CA CYS A 73 3.11 0.17 -8.96
C CYS A 73 3.56 1.11 -7.84
N CYS A 74 3.18 0.77 -6.60
CA CYS A 74 3.70 1.41 -5.40
C CYS A 74 5.23 1.26 -5.36
N PRO A 75 6.01 2.33 -5.10
CA PRO A 75 7.47 2.24 -4.92
C PRO A 75 7.92 1.30 -3.80
N MET A 76 7.01 0.97 -2.88
CA MET A 76 7.27 0.09 -1.74
C MET A 76 6.88 -1.37 -2.03
N LEU A 77 6.50 -1.69 -3.26
CA LEU A 77 6.27 -3.06 -3.69
C LEU A 77 7.60 -3.69 -4.12
N ASP A 78 8.00 -4.74 -3.44
CA ASP A 78 9.02 -5.64 -3.95
C ASP A 78 8.46 -6.37 -5.20
N SER A 79 9.06 -6.13 -6.36
CA SER A 79 8.58 -6.69 -7.62
C SER A 79 8.74 -8.21 -7.72
N GLU A 80 9.73 -8.78 -7.02
CA GLU A 80 10.04 -10.21 -7.02
C GLU A 80 9.15 -10.95 -6.04
N THR A 81 9.11 -10.49 -4.79
CA THR A 81 8.41 -11.19 -3.70
C THR A 81 6.96 -10.73 -3.52
N LYS A 82 6.54 -9.65 -4.19
CA LYS A 82 5.24 -8.98 -4.01
C LYS A 82 5.00 -8.46 -2.59
N LYS A 83 6.04 -8.39 -1.76
CA LYS A 83 5.96 -7.89 -0.40
C LYS A 83 5.87 -6.37 -0.38
N CYS A 84 4.98 -5.83 0.46
CA CYS A 84 5.04 -4.42 0.82
C CYS A 84 6.19 -4.22 1.81
N LEU A 85 7.20 -3.46 1.42
CA LEU A 85 8.41 -3.20 2.21
C LEU A 85 8.14 -2.34 3.46
N ILE A 86 6.96 -1.72 3.55
CA ILE A 86 6.52 -0.89 4.67
C ILE A 86 5.21 -1.40 5.28
N TYR A 87 4.96 -2.71 5.28
CA TYR A 87 3.65 -3.28 5.65
C TYR A 87 3.12 -2.82 7.02
N GLU A 88 4.02 -2.66 8.01
CA GLU A 88 3.70 -2.15 9.36
C GLU A 88 3.47 -0.63 9.40
N ASP A 89 4.19 0.12 8.56
CA ASP A 89 4.11 1.58 8.45
C ASP A 89 3.16 2.03 7.33
N ARG A 90 2.22 1.16 6.94
CA ARG A 90 1.30 1.44 5.83
C ARG A 90 0.52 2.72 6.11
N PRO A 91 0.36 3.62 5.11
CA PRO A 91 -0.58 4.73 5.22
C PRO A 91 -2.00 4.24 5.53
N GLN A 92 -2.81 5.08 6.15
CA GLN A 92 -4.19 4.80 6.55
C GLN A 92 -5.02 4.28 5.37
N GLN A 93 -4.86 4.86 4.18
CA GLN A 93 -5.52 4.38 2.96
C GLN A 93 -5.11 2.93 2.60
N CYS A 94 -3.85 2.56 2.82
CA CYS A 94 -3.36 1.19 2.59
C CYS A 94 -3.80 0.22 3.69
N GLN A 95 -4.00 0.70 4.92
CA GLN A 95 -4.56 -0.10 6.02
C GLN A 95 -6.05 -0.37 5.83
N ALA A 96 -6.77 0.59 5.25
CA ALA A 96 -8.19 0.48 4.92
C ALA A 96 -8.49 -0.46 3.75
N PHE A 97 -7.46 -1.03 3.10
CA PHE A 97 -7.66 -2.02 2.06
C PHE A 97 -8.07 -3.37 2.68
N PRO A 98 -9.08 -4.05 2.12
CA PRO A 98 -9.86 -3.64 0.96
C PRO A 98 -11.00 -2.70 1.36
N VAL A 99 -11.34 -1.75 0.48
CA VAL A 99 -12.43 -0.78 0.72
C VAL A 99 -13.80 -1.30 0.26
N GLY A 100 -13.85 -2.55 -0.20
CA GLY A 100 -15.03 -3.31 -0.61
C GLY A 100 -14.65 -4.76 -0.90
N PRO A 101 -15.61 -5.65 -1.19
CA PRO A 101 -15.32 -7.03 -1.55
C PRO A 101 -14.43 -7.10 -2.79
N ILE A 102 -13.35 -7.89 -2.73
CA ILE A 102 -12.46 -8.13 -3.86
C ILE A 102 -12.45 -9.62 -4.17
N GLU A 103 -12.93 -9.96 -5.36
CA GLU A 103 -12.88 -11.33 -5.85
C GLU A 103 -11.44 -11.84 -5.88
N GLY A 104 -11.21 -13.02 -5.30
CA GLY A 104 -9.89 -13.63 -5.23
C GLY A 104 -8.96 -13.06 -4.15
N CYS A 105 -9.41 -12.17 -3.26
CA CYS A 105 -8.59 -11.69 -2.14
C CYS A 105 -9.17 -12.09 -0.78
N GLU A 106 -8.55 -13.10 -0.15
CA GLU A 106 -8.97 -13.66 1.14
C GLU A 106 -8.73 -12.73 2.36
N ILE A 107 -8.12 -11.56 2.14
CA ILE A 107 -8.04 -10.53 3.18
C ILE A 107 -9.40 -9.83 3.38
N SER A 108 -10.26 -9.91 2.36
CA SER A 108 -11.62 -9.38 2.37
C SER A 108 -12.53 -10.29 3.19
N SER A 109 -13.38 -9.66 3.99
CA SER A 109 -14.62 -10.23 4.52
C SER A 109 -15.64 -10.25 3.38
N ASP A 110 -16.49 -11.27 3.34
CA ASP A 110 -17.69 -11.29 2.48
C ASP A 110 -18.65 -10.15 2.83
#